data_AF-A0A920JYP5-F1
#
_entry.id   AF-A0A920JYP5-F1
#
_cell.length_a   1.000
_cell.length_b   1.000
_cell.length_c   1.000
_cell.angle_alpha   90.00
_cell.angle_beta   90.00
_cell.angle_gamma   90.00
#
_symmetry.space_group_name_H-M   'P 1'
#
loop_
_entity.id
_entity.type
_entity.pdbx_description
1 polymer ?
#
loop_
_entity_poly.entity_id
_entity_poly.type
_entity_poly.pdbx_seq_one_letter_code
_entity_poly.pdbx_strand_id
1 'polypeptide(L)' 'MNESNYKRRLEEVKKFLDVNDAKLISHYYVDSEIQRLTEDTGGCVADSLQMAKFGTEQTEKI' A
#
# COMPACT_ATOMS: atom_id res chain seq x y z
N MET A 1 -7.60 -2.97 -15.95
CA MET A 1 -8.43 -3.92 -15.17
C MET A 1 -9.94 -3.60 -15.35
N ASN A 2 -10.89 -4.55 -15.22
CA ASN A 2 -12.32 -4.20 -15.01
C ASN A 2 -12.47 -3.68 -13.57
N GLU A 3 -13.16 -2.55 -13.36
CA GLU A 3 -13.32 -1.92 -12.03
C GLU A 3 -13.95 -2.84 -10.98
N SER A 4 -14.83 -3.77 -11.38
CA SER A 4 -15.37 -4.79 -10.47
C SER A 4 -14.28 -5.71 -9.92
N ASN A 5 -13.35 -6.14 -10.77
CA ASN A 5 -12.24 -7.01 -10.38
C ASN A 5 -11.21 -6.28 -9.52
N TYR A 6 -10.97 -4.99 -9.79
CA TYR A 6 -10.07 -4.17 -8.99
C TYR A 6 -10.58 -4.02 -7.56
N LYS A 7 -11.86 -3.64 -7.39
CA LYS A 7 -12.49 -3.50 -6.07
C LYS A 7 -12.39 -4.79 -5.25
N ARG A 8 -12.67 -5.95 -5.86
CA ARG A 8 -12.53 -7.24 -5.16
C ARG A 8 -11.12 -7.47 -4.64
N ARG A 9 -10.09 -7.23 -5.48
CA ARG A 9 -8.69 -7.38 -5.09
C ARG A 9 -8.27 -6.38 -4.03
N LEU A 10 -8.75 -5.14 -4.12
CA LEU A 10 -8.47 -4.10 -3.12
C LEU A 10 -8.95 -4.54 -1.74
N GLU A 11 -10.18 -5.06 -1.64
CA GLU A 11 -10.72 -5.56 -0.37
C GLU A 11 -9.94 -6.76 0.18
N GLU A 12 -9.52 -7.68 -0.70
CA GLU A 12 -8.67 -8.82 -0.31
C GLU A 12 -7.31 -8.35 0.24
N VAL A 13 -6.68 -7.36 -0.41
CA VAL A 13 -5.40 -6.80 0.04
C VAL A 13 -5.57 -6.03 1.35
N LYS A 14 -6.61 -5.20 1.49
CA LYS A 14 -6.89 -4.49 2.75
C LYS A 14 -7.07 -5.44 3.92
N LYS A 15 -7.86 -6.51 3.72
CA LYS A 15 -8.06 -7.54 4.74
C LYS A 15 -6.75 -8.23 5.10
N PHE A 16 -5.91 -8.53 4.11
CA PHE A 16 -4.61 -9.15 4.36
C PHE A 16 -3.68 -8.23 5.15
N LEU A 17 -3.61 -6.94 4.80
CA LEU A 17 -2.81 -5.95 5.52
C LEU A 17 -3.27 -5.78 6.97
N ASP A 18 -4.58 -5.69 7.21
CA ASP A 18 -5.17 -5.57 8.56
C ASP A 18 -4.85 -6.80 9.44
N VAL A 19 -5.01 -8.00 8.89
CA VAL A 19 -4.70 -9.26 9.60
C VAL A 19 -3.22 -9.36 10.00
N ASN A 20 -2.32 -8.75 9.22
CA ASN A 20 -0.89 -8.79 9.46
C ASN A 20 -0.35 -7.52 10.14
N ASP A 21 -1.22 -6.61 10.58
CA ASP A 21 -0.82 -5.30 11.12
C ASP A 21 0.23 -4.62 10.22
N ALA A 22 -0.04 -4.55 8.91
CA ALA A 22 0.94 -4.16 7.90
C ALA A 22 0.46 -2.98 7.05
N LYS A 23 1.43 -2.20 6.55
CA LYS A 23 1.22 -1.12 5.57
C LYS A 23 1.89 -1.44 4.25
N LEU A 24 1.23 -1.07 3.15
CA LEU A 24 1.80 -1.15 1.82
C LEU A 24 2.55 0.16 1.51
N ILE A 25 3.78 0.05 1.02
CA ILE A 25 4.53 1.19 0.46
C ILE A 25 5.03 0.82 -0.93
N SER A 26 5.12 1.80 -1.84
CA SER A 26 5.61 1.56 -3.20
C SER A 26 6.39 2.73 -3.77
N HIS A 27 7.31 2.45 -4.69
CA HIS A 27 8.14 3.47 -5.31
C HIS A 27 7.39 4.08 -6.49
N TYR A 28 7.52 5.38 -6.77
CA TYR A 28 6.86 6.02 -7.93
C TYR A 28 7.30 5.51 -9.31
N TYR A 29 8.23 4.54 -9.37
CA TYR A 29 8.65 3.88 -10.61
C TYR A 29 7.92 2.57 -10.88
N VAL A 30 7.03 2.15 -9.98
CA VAL A 30 6.14 1.01 -10.23
C VAL A 30 4.96 1.42 -11.10
N ASP A 31 4.25 0.43 -11.64
CA ASP A 31 3.04 0.66 -12.43
C ASP A 31 2.00 1.49 -11.68
N SER A 32 1.30 2.37 -12.40
CA SER A 32 0.21 3.21 -11.88
C SER A 32 -0.88 2.42 -11.14
N GLU A 33 -1.19 1.18 -11.54
CA GLU A 33 -2.15 0.33 -10.84
C GLU A 33 -1.66 -0.05 -9.44
N ILE A 34 -0.35 -0.22 -9.25
CA ILE A 34 0.28 -0.51 -7.95
C ILE A 34 0.37 0.74 -7.08
N GLN A 35 0.66 1.90 -7.68
CA GLN A 35 0.63 3.18 -6.98
C GLN A 35 -0.77 3.45 -6.43
N ARG A 36 -1.80 3.32 -7.28
CA ARG A 36 -3.21 3.45 -6.87
C ARG A 36 -3.59 2.45 -5.77
N LEU A 37 -3.18 1.17 -5.90
CA LEU A 37 -3.43 0.16 -4.86
C LEU A 37 -2.80 0.56 -3.53
N THR A 38 -1.58 1.11 -3.55
CA THR A 38 -0.88 1.58 -2.35
C THR A 38 -1.67 2.68 -1.66
N GLU A 39 -2.08 3.71 -2.40
CA GLU A 39 -2.88 4.82 -1.88
C GLU A 39 -4.26 4.36 -1.37
N ASP A 40 -4.96 3.52 -2.13
CA ASP A 40 -6.29 3.01 -1.78
C ASP A 40 -6.27 2.11 -0.53
N THR A 41 -5.11 1.53 -0.19
CA THR A 41 -4.87 0.77 1.06
C THR A 41 -4.44 1.65 2.24
N GLY A 42 -4.30 2.96 2.05
CA GLY A 42 -3.81 3.88 3.08
C GLY A 42 -2.29 3.80 3.32
N GLY A 43 -1.57 3.36 2.29
CA GLY A 43 -0.12 3.28 2.23
C GLY A 43 0.55 4.56 1.73
N CYS A 44 1.84 4.46 1.35
CA CYS A 44 2.62 5.59 0.84
C CYS A 44 3.33 5.27 -0.48
N VAL A 45 3.17 6.15 -1.48
CA VAL A 45 3.96 6.13 -2.72
C VAL A 45 5.08 7.18 -2.60
N ALA A 46 6.33 6.75 -2.61
CA ALA A 46 7.47 7.55 -2.14
C ALA A 46 8.81 7.18 -2.79
N ASP A 47 9.86 8.02 -2.63
CA ASP A 47 11.25 7.62 -2.91
C ASP A 47 11.80 6.87 -1.69
N SER A 48 13.02 6.36 -1.85
CA SER A 48 13.73 5.68 -0.77
C SER A 48 13.85 6.50 0.53
N LEU A 49 14.06 7.81 0.45
CA LEU A 49 14.24 8.64 1.65
C LEU A 49 12.92 8.84 2.39
N GLN A 50 11.86 9.15 1.64
CA GLN A 50 10.50 9.29 2.16
C GLN A 50 9.99 7.97 2.73
N MET A 51 10.28 6.83 2.08
CA MET A 51 9.94 5.50 2.60
C MET A 51 10.65 5.21 3.93
N ALA A 52 11.94 5.52 4.04
CA ALA A 52 12.68 5.35 5.28
C ALA A 52 12.07 6.19 6.40
N LYS A 53 11.72 7.45 6.11
CA LYS A 53 11.03 8.34 7.06
C LYS A 53 9.65 7.80 7.45
N PHE A 54 8.84 7.39 6.48
CA PHE A 54 7.52 6.80 6.72
C PHE A 54 7.61 5.59 7.67
N GLY A 55 8.58 4.70 7.44
CA GLY A 55 8.85 3.55 8.31
C GLY A 55 9.20 3.94 9.75
N THR A 56 9.85 5.07 9.98
CA THR A 56 10.12 5.56 11.35
C THR A 56 8.90 6.19 12.04
N GLU A 57 7.88 6.60 11.28
CA GLU A 57 6.65 7.21 11.78
C GLU A 57 5.52 6.17 12.01
N GLN A 58 5.72 4.93 11.56
CA GLN A 58 4.76 3.83 11.67
C GLN A 58 4.74 3.20 13.08
N THR A 59 3.61 2.61 13.45
CA THR A 59 3.36 2.04 14.80
C THR A 59 2.93 0.57 14.78
N GLU A 60 2.77 0.02 13.58
CA GLU A 60 2.55 -1.38 13.30
C GLU A 60 3.60 -2.25 14.02
N LYS A 61 3.14 -3.33 14.64
CA LYS A 61 3.99 -4.16 15.50
C LYS A 61 4.87 -5.08 14.66
N ILE A 62 6.12 -5.20 15.08
CA ILE A 62 7.09 -6.18 14.54
C ILE A 62 6.81 -7.56 15.15
#